data_AF-A9HQL5-F1
#
_entry.id   AF-A9HQL5-F1
#
_cell.length_a   1.000
_cell.length_b   1.000
_cell.length_c   1.000
_cell.angle_alpha   90.00
_cell.angle_beta   90.00
_cell.angle_gamma   90.00
#
_symmetry.space_group_name_H-M   'P 1'
#
loop_
_entity.id
_entity.type
_entity.pdbx_description
1 polymer ?
#
loop_
_entity_poly.entity_id
_entity_poly.type
_entity_poly.pdbx_seq_one_letter_code
_entity_poly.pdbx_strand_id
1 'polypeptide(L)'
;MYLPKAWTEKPERLAAAHVPGDVTFASKPSLATAMIGRALAADVPFRWVAGDSVYGVSELEMALRRAGKGFVLGVNANHWFHSWRPDIHWSGEAREIIKCRSLD
;
A
#
# COMPACT_ATOMS: atom_id res chain seq x y z
N MET A 1 12.41 -2.48 8.73
CA MET A 1 13.31 -1.76 7.80
C MET A 1 13.29 -2.46 6.46
N TYR A 2 13.29 -1.74 5.34
CA TYR A 2 13.39 -2.34 4.00
C TYR A 2 14.86 -2.62 3.65
N LEU A 3 15.13 -3.82 3.15
CA LEU A 3 16.45 -4.23 2.68
C LEU A 3 16.37 -4.58 1.19
N PRO A 4 17.11 -3.90 0.31
CA PRO A 4 17.18 -4.27 -1.10
C PRO A 4 17.75 -5.67 -1.29
N LYS A 5 17.37 -6.34 -2.40
CA LYS A 5 17.84 -7.70 -2.71
C LYS A 5 19.38 -7.83 -2.69
N ALA A 6 20.08 -6.84 -3.24
CA ALA A 6 21.54 -6.80 -3.26
C ALA A 6 22.22 -6.72 -1.87
N TRP A 7 21.46 -6.37 -0.82
CA TRP A 7 21.93 -6.45 0.57
C TRP A 7 21.65 -7.82 1.17
N THR A 8 20.46 -8.37 0.94
CA THR A 8 20.06 -9.67 1.49
C THR A 8 20.84 -10.85 0.90
N GLU A 9 21.46 -10.65 -0.27
CA GLU A 9 22.38 -11.61 -0.91
C GLU A 9 23.80 -11.61 -0.30
N LYS A 10 24.08 -10.76 0.69
CA LYS A 10 25.40 -10.60 1.34
C LYS A 10 25.32 -10.83 2.85
N PRO A 11 25.35 -12.09 3.32
CA PRO A 11 25.20 -12.42 4.74
C PRO A 11 26.21 -11.69 5.65
N GLU A 12 27.44 -11.50 5.19
CA GLU A 12 28.49 -10.76 5.90
C GLU A 12 28.10 -9.29 6.15
N ARG A 13 27.42 -8.67 5.19
CA ARG A 13 26.95 -7.29 5.29
C ARG A 13 25.75 -7.18 6.24
N LEU A 14 24.86 -8.17 6.23
CA LEU A 14 23.74 -8.25 7.17
C LEU A 14 24.22 -8.41 8.62
N ALA A 15 25.19 -9.30 8.83
CA ALA A 15 25.78 -9.55 10.14
C ALA A 15 26.46 -8.29 10.70
N ALA A 16 27.23 -7.58 9.86
CA ALA A 16 27.86 -6.31 10.25
C ALA A 16 26.83 -5.21 10.61
N ALA A 17 25.62 -5.28 10.04
CA ALA A 17 24.52 -4.38 10.36
C ALA A 17 23.59 -4.91 11.47
N HIS A 18 23.95 -6.02 12.14
CA HIS A 18 23.15 -6.69 13.17
C HIS A 18 21.73 -7.07 12.72
N VAL A 19 21.56 -7.37 11.43
CA VAL A 19 20.30 -7.88 10.90
C VAL A 19 20.18 -9.37 11.24
N PRO A 20 19.02 -9.86 11.75
CA PRO A 20 18.82 -11.28 12.01
C PRO A 20 19.04 -12.13 10.74
N GLY A 21 19.68 -13.30 10.91
CA GLY A 21 20.16 -14.13 9.79
C GLY A 21 19.04 -14.79 8.97
N ASP A 22 17.81 -14.81 9.48
CA ASP A 22 16.61 -15.31 8.82
C ASP A 22 15.90 -14.25 7.96
N VAL A 23 16.39 -13.00 7.97
CA VAL A 23 15.82 -11.92 7.16
C VAL A 23 16.14 -12.13 5.68
N THR A 24 15.09 -12.40 4.90
CA THR A 24 15.14 -12.52 3.44
C THR A 24 14.59 -11.26 2.76
N PHE A 25 14.81 -11.16 1.45
CA PHE A 25 14.26 -10.06 0.65
C PHE A 25 12.73 -10.05 0.71
N ALA A 26 12.15 -8.89 1.02
CA ALA A 26 10.72 -8.63 0.88
C ALA A 26 10.52 -7.35 0.06
N SER A 27 9.56 -7.37 -0.87
CA SER A 27 9.15 -6.14 -1.56
C SER A 27 8.60 -5.12 -0.56
N LYS A 28 8.66 -3.82 -0.88
CA LYS A 28 8.13 -2.78 0.01
C LYS A 28 6.66 -3.03 0.39
N PRO A 29 5.75 -3.38 -0.55
CA PRO A 29 4.36 -3.65 -0.18
C PRO A 29 4.21 -4.88 0.72
N SER A 30 4.89 -5.98 0.41
CA SER A 30 4.86 -7.20 1.23
C SER A 30 5.36 -6.94 2.65
N LEU A 31 6.46 -6.20 2.78
CA LEU A 31 6.99 -5.80 4.09
C LEU A 31 6.01 -4.91 4.86
N ALA A 32 5.37 -3.95 4.20
CA ALA A 32 4.37 -3.08 4.83
C ALA A 32 3.14 -3.87 5.29
N THR A 33 2.61 -4.78 4.47
CA THR A 33 1.52 -5.69 4.84
C THR A 33 1.89 -6.51 6.08
N ALA A 34 3.10 -7.09 6.12
CA ALA A 34 3.57 -7.85 7.28
C ALA A 34 3.71 -6.98 8.54
N MET A 35 4.23 -5.76 8.41
CA MET A 35 4.35 -4.81 9.54
C MET A 35 2.98 -4.42 10.10
N ILE A 36 2.03 -4.10 9.23
CA ILE A 36 0.66 -3.73 9.62
C ILE A 36 -0.05 -4.94 10.24
N GLY A 37 0.11 -6.14 9.66
CA GLY A 37 -0.41 -7.38 10.24
C GLY A 37 0.09 -7.60 11.67
N ARG A 38 1.38 -7.37 11.94
CA ARG A 38 1.93 -7.44 13.31
C ARG A 38 1.35 -6.37 14.24
N ALA A 39 1.19 -5.14 13.76
CA ALA A 39 0.60 -4.06 14.55
C ALA A 39 -0.86 -4.35 14.91
N LEU A 40 -1.63 -4.92 13.98
CA LEU A 40 -3.01 -5.39 14.22
C LEU A 40 -3.04 -6.53 15.25
N ALA A 41 -2.18 -7.54 15.09
CA ALA A 41 -2.12 -8.68 16.00
C ALA A 41 -1.67 -8.31 17.42
N ALA A 42 -0.92 -7.22 17.57
CA ALA A 42 -0.50 -6.68 18.85
C ALA A 42 -1.45 -5.60 19.41
N ASP A 43 -2.65 -5.44 18.83
CA ASP A 43 -3.65 -4.44 19.23
C ASP A 43 -3.10 -3.01 19.33
N VAL A 44 -2.13 -2.67 18.48
CA VAL A 44 -1.55 -1.33 18.44
C VAL A 44 -2.65 -0.35 18.06
N PRO A 45 -2.89 0.73 18.83
CA PRO A 45 -3.95 1.67 18.54
C PRO A 45 -3.58 2.54 17.34
N PHE A 46 -4.21 2.29 16.20
CA PHE A 46 -4.19 3.18 15.03
C PHE A 46 -5.52 3.17 14.28
N ARG A 47 -5.84 4.29 13.64
CA ARG A 47 -7.12 4.52 12.95
C ARG A 47 -7.03 4.34 11.44
N TRP A 48 -5.92 4.73 10.83
CA TRP A 48 -5.75 4.68 9.39
C TRP A 48 -4.28 4.50 8.98
N VAL A 49 -4.07 4.11 7.73
CA VAL A 49 -2.75 3.95 7.10
C VAL A 49 -2.66 4.83 5.85
N ALA A 50 -1.55 5.54 5.68
CA ALA A 50 -1.19 6.21 4.42
C ALA A 50 -0.07 5.47 3.70
N GLY A 51 -0.16 5.40 2.38
CA GLY A 51 0.89 4.86 1.51
C GLY A 51 0.91 5.54 0.15
N ASP A 52 2.09 5.64 -0.45
CA ASP A 52 2.25 6.09 -1.83
C ASP A 52 1.75 5.06 -2.87
N SER A 53 1.90 5.36 -4.16
CA SER A 53 1.41 4.52 -5.26
C SER A 53 2.06 3.15 -5.37
N VAL A 54 3.24 2.93 -4.77
CA VAL A 54 3.87 1.61 -4.67
C VAL A 54 3.05 0.70 -3.77
N TYR A 55 2.30 1.27 -2.82
CA TYR A 55 1.46 0.56 -1.85
C TYR A 55 -0.01 0.46 -2.27
N GLY A 56 -0.41 1.11 -3.37
CA GLY A 56 -1.74 1.00 -3.99
C GLY A 56 -2.00 -0.36 -4.66
N VAL A 57 -1.53 -1.43 -4.05
CA VAL A 57 -1.72 -2.82 -4.50
C VAL A 57 -2.88 -3.43 -3.72
N SER A 58 -3.61 -4.33 -4.39
CA SER A 58 -4.84 -4.93 -3.86
C SER A 58 -4.65 -5.66 -2.53
N GLU A 59 -3.48 -6.27 -2.30
CA GLU A 59 -3.23 -7.05 -1.07
C GLU A 59 -3.27 -6.20 0.21
N LEU A 60 -2.54 -5.08 0.23
CA LEU A 60 -2.49 -4.19 1.40
C LEU A 60 -3.86 -3.54 1.64
N GLU A 61 -4.48 -3.07 0.55
CA GLU A 61 -5.82 -2.49 0.59
C GLU A 61 -6.83 -3.49 1.17
N MET A 62 -6.84 -4.73 0.67
CA MET A 62 -7.74 -5.78 1.15
C MET A 62 -7.49 -6.12 2.61
N ALA A 63 -6.24 -6.18 3.06
CA ALA A 63 -5.92 -6.44 4.46
C ALA A 63 -6.49 -5.35 5.38
N LEU A 64 -6.32 -4.07 5.01
CA LEU A 64 -6.84 -2.93 5.77
C LEU A 64 -8.37 -2.90 5.78
N ARG A 65 -9.01 -3.19 4.63
CA ARG A 65 -10.47 -3.32 4.51
C ARG A 65 -11.01 -4.41 5.43
N ARG A 66 -10.41 -5.62 5.41
CA ARG A 66 -10.82 -6.74 6.26
C ARG A 66 -10.65 -6.43 7.76
N ALA A 67 -9.61 -5.68 8.10
CA ALA A 67 -9.35 -5.24 9.47
C ALA A 67 -10.22 -4.04 9.92
N GLY A 68 -11.10 -3.52 9.04
CA GLY A 68 -11.94 -2.35 9.34
C GLY A 68 -11.14 -1.07 9.60
N LYS A 69 -9.91 -0.96 9.06
CA LYS A 69 -9.05 0.22 9.20
C LYS A 69 -9.24 1.16 8.02
N GLY A 70 -9.24 2.46 8.27
CA GLY A 70 -9.22 3.47 7.22
C GLY A 70 -7.89 3.45 6.47
N PHE A 71 -7.88 3.89 5.21
CA PHE A 71 -6.63 4.01 4.46
C PHE A 71 -6.70 5.07 3.37
N VAL A 72 -5.53 5.63 3.05
CA VAL A 72 -5.30 6.51 1.92
C VAL A 72 -4.07 5.98 1.19
N LEU A 73 -4.30 5.30 0.07
CA LEU A 73 -3.24 4.72 -0.74
C LEU A 73 -3.22 5.44 -2.09
N GLY A 74 -2.05 5.95 -2.47
CA GLY A 74 -1.84 6.36 -3.86
C GLY A 74 -2.08 5.17 -4.79
N VAL A 75 -2.58 5.42 -5.98
CA VAL A 75 -2.69 4.40 -7.04
C VAL A 75 -1.90 4.83 -8.27
N ASN A 76 -1.53 3.88 -9.12
CA ASN A 76 -0.95 4.22 -10.41
C ASN A 76 -1.99 4.94 -11.30
N ALA A 77 -1.55 5.83 -12.20
CA ALA A 77 -2.43 6.53 -13.12
C ALA A 77 -3.29 5.59 -13.99
N ASN A 78 -2.81 4.37 -14.24
CA ASN A 78 -3.50 3.36 -15.03
C ASN A 78 -4.36 2.40 -14.17
N HIS A 79 -4.58 2.71 -12.89
CA HIS A 79 -5.39 1.90 -12.00
C HIS A 79 -6.87 2.04 -12.37
N TRP A 80 -7.46 0.93 -12.82
CA TRP A 80 -8.88 0.87 -13.15
C TRP A 80 -9.74 0.85 -11.89
N PHE A 81 -10.74 1.73 -11.84
CA PHE A 81 -11.81 1.68 -10.85
C PHE A 81 -13.14 1.46 -11.55
N HIS A 82 -14.00 0.63 -10.95
CA HIS A 82 -15.35 0.44 -11.45
C HIS A 82 -16.27 1.54 -10.90
N SER A 83 -16.94 2.25 -11.80
CA SER A 83 -18.03 3.16 -11.50
C SER A 83 -19.36 2.39 -11.50
N TRP A 84 -20.23 2.68 -10.53
CA TRP A 84 -21.61 2.17 -10.51
C TRP A 84 -22.53 2.84 -11.54
N ARG A 85 -22.02 3.85 -12.25
CA ARG A 85 -22.65 4.53 -13.38
C ARG A 85 -21.99 4.04 -14.67
N PRO A 86 -22.59 3.05 -15.37
CA PRO A 86 -22.03 2.53 -16.63
C PRO A 86 -22.17 3.52 -17.79
N ASP A 87 -23.05 4.52 -17.65
CA ASP A 87 -23.32 5.60 -18.59
C ASP A 87 -22.27 6.71 -18.58
N ILE A 88 -21.40 6.75 -17.55
CA ILE A 88 -20.42 7.82 -17.38
C ILE A 88 -19.00 7.27 -17.49
N HIS A 89 -18.31 7.64 -18.57
CA HIS A 89 -16.88 7.43 -18.70
C HIS A 89 -16.13 8.56 -17.98
N TRP A 90 -15.56 8.25 -16.82
CA TRP A 90 -14.76 9.18 -16.03
C TRP A 90 -13.31 9.16 -16.53
N SER A 91 -12.92 10.17 -17.29
CA SER A 91 -11.52 10.38 -17.73
C SER A 91 -11.12 11.84 -17.52
N GLY A 92 -9.87 12.07 -17.12
CA GLY A 92 -9.32 13.42 -16.90
C GLY A 92 -8.69 13.55 -15.52
N GLU A 93 -8.12 14.72 -15.24
CA GLU A 93 -7.57 15.00 -13.91
C GLU A 93 -8.69 15.14 -12.86
N ALA A 94 -8.39 14.86 -11.59
CA ALA A 94 -9.37 14.96 -10.50
C ALA A 94 -10.11 16.32 -10.46
N ARG A 95 -9.41 17.41 -10.80
CA ARG A 95 -10.00 18.77 -10.88
C ARG A 95 -11.06 18.90 -11.99
N GLU A 96 -10.96 18.12 -13.06
CA GLU A 96 -11.85 18.13 -14.21
C GLU A 96 -13.09 17.29 -13.91
N ILE A 97 -12.90 16.17 -13.21
CA ILE A 97 -13.98 15.30 -12.72
C ILE A 97 -14.91 16.05 -11.74
N ILE A 98 -14.34 16.85 -10.82
CA ILE A 98 -15.13 17.60 -9.82
C ILE A 98 -16.06 18.65 -10.47
N LYS A 99 -15.68 19.22 -11.61
CA LYS A 99 -16.48 20.22 -12.33
C LYS A 99 -17.71 19.63 -13.02
N CYS A 100 -17.74 18.32 -13.29
CA CYS A 100 -18.87 17.64 -13.92
C CYS A 100 -20.12 17.54 -13.02
N ARG A 101 -20.08 18.11 -11.80
CA ARG A 101 -21.15 18.01 -10.79
C ARG A 101 -22.16 19.16 -10.81
N SER A 102 -22.11 20.07 -11.79
CA SER A 102 -22.96 21.28 -11.81
C SER A 102 -24.04 21.30 -12.89
N LEU A 103 -24.43 20.16 -13.45
CA LEU A 103 -25.55 20.05 -14.38
C LEU A 103 -26.47 18.92 -13.92
N ASP A 104 -27.20 19.17 -12.84
CA ASP A 104 -28.47 18.53 -12.48
C ASP A 104 -29.31 19.56 -11.71
#